data_AF-A0A8H7NTG8-F1
#
_entry.id   AF-A0A8H7NTG8-F1
#
_cell.length_a   1.000
_cell.length_b   1.000
_cell.length_c   1.000
_cell.angle_alpha   90.00
_cell.angle_beta   90.00
_cell.angle_gamma   90.00
#
_symmetry.space_group_name_H-M   'P 1'
#
loop_
_entity.id
_entity.type
_entity.pdbx_description
1 polymer ?
#
loop_
_entity_poly.entity_id
_entity_poly.type
_entity_poly.pdbx_seq_one_letter_code
_entity_poly.pdbx_strand_id
1 'polypeptide(L)'
;MQPYYHPKTHGIPVALVHFRSNFPALLDQFTHFTAHAAAALAIPVSKTVHLPTQRSLWTVPRGPFAHKKSQENFERRVHKRVIKAWDADQEVVERWIKYLEEHTMAGVGIRVVRWHRAPVGVGTKQLEHTIKQMRIGSETRSEKVKALGEKIVQQEMAAAAQVQQLETPSS
;
A
#
# COMPACT_ATOMS: atom_id res chain seq x y z
N MET A 1 -24.38 -4.94 9.17
CA MET A 1 -23.89 -4.92 10.57
C MET A 1 -22.92 -3.76 10.73
N GLN A 2 -22.96 -3.01 11.83
CA GLN A 2 -21.99 -1.91 12.05
C GLN A 2 -20.57 -2.48 12.21
N PRO A 3 -19.52 -1.80 11.69
CA PRO A 3 -18.14 -2.25 11.89
C PRO A 3 -17.72 -2.06 13.34
N TYR A 4 -16.86 -2.96 13.82
CA TYR A 4 -16.24 -2.85 15.14
C TYR A 4 -15.12 -1.80 15.12
N TYR A 5 -15.04 -0.96 16.14
CA TYR A 5 -14.04 0.10 16.24
C TYR A 5 -13.12 -0.14 17.44
N HIS A 6 -11.82 -0.33 17.16
CA HIS A 6 -10.81 -0.54 18.20
C HIS A 6 -10.60 0.74 19.05
N PRO A 7 -10.35 0.60 20.36
CA PRO A 7 -9.99 1.73 21.21
C PRO A 7 -8.64 2.32 20.79
N LYS A 8 -8.47 3.62 21.00
CA LYS A 8 -7.20 4.33 20.74
C LYS A 8 -6.34 4.26 21.98
N THR A 9 -5.06 3.92 21.83
CA THR A 9 -4.12 3.80 22.96
C THR A 9 -3.40 5.13 23.22
N HIS A 10 -2.84 5.76 22.19
CA HIS A 10 -1.98 6.93 22.31
C HIS A 10 -2.55 8.17 21.59
N GLY A 11 -3.51 8.00 20.67
CA GLY A 11 -4.12 9.11 19.94
C GLY A 11 -3.22 9.71 18.86
N ILE A 12 -2.25 8.94 18.38
CA ILE A 12 -1.24 9.36 17.42
C ILE A 12 -1.75 9.09 15.99
N PRO A 13 -1.88 10.11 15.11
CA PRO A 13 -2.38 9.90 13.76
C PRO A 13 -1.32 9.25 12.86
N VAL A 14 -1.72 8.26 12.07
CA VAL A 14 -0.81 7.52 11.17
C VAL A 14 -1.21 7.67 9.71
N ALA A 15 -2.51 7.56 9.40
CA ALA A 15 -3.02 7.81 8.06
C ALA A 15 -4.40 8.47 8.06
N LEU A 16 -4.71 9.17 6.98
CA LEU A 16 -6.00 9.75 6.69
C LEU A 16 -6.39 9.38 5.26
N VAL A 17 -7.52 8.69 5.13
CA VAL A 17 -8.10 8.31 3.85
C VAL A 17 -9.26 9.25 3.56
N HIS A 18 -9.13 10.03 2.50
CA HIS A 18 -10.13 10.97 2.03
C HIS A 18 -10.80 10.40 0.78
N PHE A 19 -12.11 10.22 0.84
CA PHE A 19 -12.91 9.71 -0.27
C PHE A 19 -13.66 10.85 -0.95
N ARG A 20 -13.76 10.79 -2.27
CA ARG A 20 -14.57 11.71 -3.09
C ARG A 20 -15.39 10.92 -4.09
N SER A 21 -16.66 11.23 -4.22
CA SER A 21 -17.50 10.64 -5.27
C SER A 21 -18.64 11.57 -5.63
N ASN A 22 -19.19 11.39 -6.83
CA ASN A 22 -20.46 11.99 -7.24
C ASN A 22 -21.66 11.14 -6.80
N PHE A 23 -21.44 9.86 -6.42
CA PHE A 23 -22.48 8.91 -6.04
C PHE A 23 -22.42 8.63 -4.52
N PRO A 24 -23.33 9.20 -3.71
CA PRO A 24 -23.26 9.05 -2.26
C PRO A 24 -23.48 7.61 -1.78
N ALA A 25 -24.35 6.83 -2.44
CA ALA A 25 -24.62 5.45 -2.05
C ALA A 25 -23.37 4.54 -2.15
N LEU A 26 -22.65 4.63 -3.27
CA LEU A 26 -21.40 3.88 -3.47
C LEU A 26 -20.30 4.35 -2.51
N LEU A 27 -20.24 5.66 -2.24
CA LEU A 27 -19.32 6.24 -1.29
C LEU A 27 -19.55 5.70 0.13
N ASP A 28 -20.81 5.63 0.57
CA ASP A 28 -21.16 5.14 1.90
C ASP A 28 -20.88 3.62 2.00
N GLN A 29 -21.18 2.84 0.96
CA GLN A 29 -20.83 1.41 0.90
C GLN A 29 -19.32 1.20 0.96
N PHE A 30 -18.53 1.99 0.23
CA PHE A 30 -17.08 1.86 0.23
C PHE A 30 -16.45 2.28 1.57
N THR A 31 -16.95 3.34 2.21
CA THR A 31 -16.49 3.72 3.55
C THR A 31 -16.85 2.68 4.61
N HIS A 32 -17.99 2.00 4.46
CA HIS A 32 -18.37 0.87 5.31
C HIS A 32 -17.40 -0.31 5.16
N PHE A 33 -17.11 -0.70 3.92
CA PHE A 33 -16.10 -1.72 3.61
C PHE A 33 -14.73 -1.35 4.18
N THR A 34 -14.30 -0.10 4.00
CA THR A 34 -13.00 0.38 4.50
C THR A 34 -12.88 0.28 6.02
N ALA A 35 -13.96 0.62 6.74
CA ALA A 35 -14.00 0.50 8.20
C ALA A 35 -13.94 -0.97 8.68
N HIS A 36 -14.61 -1.90 7.98
CA HIS A 36 -14.52 -3.33 8.27
C HIS A 36 -13.12 -3.89 8.00
N ALA A 37 -12.49 -3.50 6.89
CA ALA A 37 -11.12 -3.91 6.60
C ALA A 37 -10.12 -3.42 7.66
N ALA A 38 -10.32 -2.20 8.17
CA ALA A 38 -9.51 -1.66 9.26
C ALA A 38 -9.74 -2.43 10.57
N ALA A 39 -10.99 -2.81 10.86
CA ALA A 39 -11.32 -3.61 12.03
C ALA A 39 -10.64 -4.99 11.98
N ALA A 40 -10.63 -5.65 10.81
CA ALA A 40 -9.97 -6.94 10.66
C ALA A 40 -8.45 -6.88 10.93
N LEU A 41 -7.82 -5.74 10.63
CA LEU A 41 -6.38 -5.51 10.85
C LEU A 41 -6.07 -4.89 12.23
N ALA A 42 -7.05 -4.83 13.13
CA ALA A 42 -6.93 -4.20 14.45
C ALA A 42 -6.47 -2.73 14.42
N ILE A 43 -6.74 -2.00 13.33
CA ILE A 43 -6.40 -0.59 13.20
C ILE A 43 -7.50 0.25 13.89
N PRO A 44 -7.18 1.08 14.91
CA PRO A 44 -8.15 1.98 15.49
C PRO A 44 -8.43 3.14 14.54
N VAL A 45 -9.64 3.15 13.97
CA VAL A 45 -10.09 4.17 13.02
C VAL A 45 -11.20 5.05 13.61
N SER A 46 -11.31 6.28 13.11
CA SER A 46 -12.48 7.12 13.36
C SER A 46 -13.70 6.56 12.63
N LYS A 47 -14.90 6.91 13.12
CA LYS A 47 -16.12 6.79 12.31
C LYS A 47 -15.99 7.63 11.03
N THR A 48 -16.76 7.27 10.00
CA THR A 48 -16.79 8.01 8.74
C THR A 48 -17.30 9.43 8.97
N VAL A 49 -16.46 10.43 8.77
CA VAL A 49 -16.84 11.85 8.91
C VAL A 49 -17.36 12.37 7.58
N HIS A 50 -18.52 13.02 7.63
CA HIS A 50 -19.15 13.65 6.49
C HIS A 50 -18.61 15.08 6.32
N LEU A 51 -17.81 15.29 5.28
CA LEU A 51 -17.31 16.63 4.97
C LEU A 51 -18.33 17.38 4.09
N PRO A 52 -18.32 18.73 4.12
CA PRO A 52 -19.21 19.54 3.29
C PRO A 52 -19.10 19.18 1.80
N THR A 53 -20.25 18.98 1.17
CA THR A 53 -20.36 18.70 -0.27
C THR A 53 -19.98 19.93 -1.06
N GLN A 54 -19.11 19.78 -2.06
CA GLN A 54 -18.76 20.87 -2.97
C GLN A 54 -19.76 20.88 -4.13
N ARG A 55 -20.48 21.99 -4.30
CA ARG A 55 -21.44 22.21 -5.38
C ARG A 55 -20.85 23.17 -6.41
N SER A 56 -20.72 22.71 -7.66
CA SER A 56 -20.34 23.55 -8.81
C SER A 56 -21.56 23.70 -9.70
N LEU A 57 -21.95 24.94 -10.00
CA LEU A 57 -23.10 25.24 -10.88
C LEU A 57 -22.59 25.91 -12.16
N TRP A 58 -23.17 25.55 -13.29
CA TRP A 58 -22.95 26.25 -14.56
C TRP A 58 -24.24 26.35 -15.35
N THR A 59 -24.40 27.44 -16.08
CA THR A 59 -25.61 27.76 -16.83
C THR A 59 -25.29 27.78 -18.31
N VAL A 60 -25.99 26.96 -19.11
CA VAL A 60 -25.74 26.81 -20.55
C VAL A 60 -27.00 27.19 -21.34
N PRO A 61 -26.89 27.91 -22.47
CA PRO A 61 -28.03 28.08 -23.38
C PRO A 61 -28.57 26.73 -23.87
N ARG A 62 -29.90 26.57 -23.91
CA ARG A 62 -30.55 25.31 -24.35
C ARG A 62 -30.40 25.05 -25.85
N GLY A 63 -30.33 26.11 -26.65
CA GLY A 63 -30.21 26.03 -28.10
C GLY A 63 -28.76 26.25 -28.58
N PRO A 64 -28.37 25.71 -29.75
CA PRO A 64 -27.02 25.83 -30.27
C PRO A 64 -26.67 27.28 -30.72
N PHE A 65 -27.66 28.09 -31.09
CA PHE A 65 -27.46 29.46 -31.57
C PHE A 65 -28.60 30.41 -31.16
N ALA A 66 -28.27 31.69 -30.93
CA ALA A 66 -29.19 32.84 -30.74
C ALA A 66 -30.33 32.73 -29.69
N HIS A 67 -30.37 31.72 -28.82
CA HIS A 67 -31.44 31.52 -27.82
C HIS A 67 -31.02 31.84 -26.36
N LYS A 68 -30.41 33.00 -26.08
CA LYS A 68 -29.86 33.35 -24.75
C LYS A 68 -30.90 33.46 -23.61
N LYS A 69 -32.15 33.80 -23.90
CA LYS A 69 -33.25 33.85 -22.90
C LYS A 69 -33.63 32.45 -22.38
N SER A 70 -33.26 31.41 -23.12
CA SER A 70 -33.53 30.01 -22.78
C SER A 70 -32.25 29.35 -22.27
N GLN A 71 -32.07 29.29 -20.95
CA GLN A 71 -30.89 28.70 -20.30
C GLN A 71 -31.29 27.51 -19.43
N GLU A 72 -30.34 26.60 -19.24
CA GLU A 72 -30.44 25.43 -18.37
C GLU A 72 -29.32 25.46 -17.34
N ASN A 73 -29.66 25.13 -16.10
CA ASN A 73 -28.72 25.09 -14.99
C ASN A 73 -28.29 23.65 -14.76
N PHE A 74 -26.99 23.40 -14.80
CA PHE A 74 -26.40 22.13 -14.45
C PHE A 74 -25.63 22.26 -13.14
N GLU A 75 -25.58 21.17 -12.37
CA GLU A 75 -24.74 21.10 -11.18
C GLU A 75 -23.91 19.81 -11.14
N ARG A 76 -22.73 19.91 -10.53
CA ARG A 76 -21.94 18.77 -10.06
C ARG A 76 -21.77 18.88 -8.57
N ARG A 77 -22.18 17.82 -7.86
CA ARG A 77 -22.00 17.67 -6.42
C ARG A 77 -20.91 16.65 -6.15
N VAL A 78 -19.85 17.08 -5.47
CA VAL A 78 -18.77 16.20 -5.03
C VAL A 78 -18.93 15.96 -3.54
N HIS A 79 -19.32 14.75 -3.19
CA HIS A 79 -19.44 14.30 -1.81
C HIS A 79 -18.08 13.86 -1.29
N LYS A 80 -17.76 14.30 -0.07
CA LYS A 80 -16.45 14.08 0.56
C LYS A 80 -16.65 13.35 1.88
N ARG A 81 -15.82 12.34 2.14
CA ARG A 81 -15.78 11.60 3.41
C ARG A 81 -14.35 11.44 3.87
N VAL A 82 -14.14 11.27 5.17
CA VAL A 82 -12.81 11.00 5.72
C VAL A 82 -12.89 9.88 6.75
N ILE A 83 -11.89 9.00 6.71
CA ILE A 83 -11.58 8.04 7.77
C ILE A 83 -10.14 8.30 8.21
N LYS A 84 -9.93 8.45 9.51
CA LYS A 84 -8.61 8.70 10.10
C LYS A 84 -8.18 7.49 10.92
N ALA A 85 -7.01 6.95 10.62
CA ALA A 85 -6.37 5.85 11.33
C ALA A 85 -5.39 6.38 12.39
N TRP A 86 -5.36 5.70 13.52
CA TRP A 86 -4.57 6.04 14.69
C TRP A 86 -3.72 4.84 15.12
N ASP A 87 -2.66 5.06 15.88
CA ASP A 87 -1.95 4.07 16.71
C ASP A 87 -1.65 2.69 16.06
N ALA A 88 -1.40 2.66 14.76
CA ALA A 88 -1.10 1.43 14.02
C ALA A 88 0.31 1.45 13.44
N ASP A 89 0.88 0.27 13.26
CA ASP A 89 2.18 0.11 12.62
C ASP A 89 2.13 0.50 11.14
N GLN A 90 3.23 1.06 10.63
CA GLN A 90 3.31 1.57 9.27
C GLN A 90 3.11 0.48 8.22
N GLU A 91 3.64 -0.73 8.44
CA GLU A 91 3.50 -1.84 7.50
C GLU A 91 2.05 -2.33 7.42
N VAL A 92 1.35 -2.35 8.56
CA VAL A 92 -0.06 -2.74 8.64
C VAL A 92 -0.93 -1.72 7.90
N VAL A 93 -0.64 -0.42 8.07
CA VAL A 93 -1.34 0.65 7.35
C VAL A 93 -1.07 0.58 5.84
N GLU A 94 0.16 0.25 5.43
CA GLU A 94 0.50 0.05 4.01
C GLU A 94 -0.30 -1.09 3.39
N ARG A 95 -0.39 -2.23 4.08
CA ARG A 95 -1.19 -3.39 3.64
C ARG A 95 -2.68 -3.04 3.55
N TRP A 96 -3.19 -2.29 4.52
CA TRP A 96 -4.57 -1.81 4.50
C TRP A 96 -4.85 -0.91 3.30
N ILE A 97 -3.98 0.07 3.02
CA ILE A 97 -4.11 0.95 1.86
C ILE A 97 -4.06 0.16 0.56
N LYS A 98 -3.09 -0.74 0.42
CA LYS A 98 -2.95 -1.60 -0.76
C LYS A 98 -4.22 -2.43 -0.99
N TYR A 99 -4.80 -2.99 0.07
CA TYR A 99 -6.06 -3.73 -0.02
C TYR A 99 -7.22 -2.85 -0.52
N LEU A 100 -7.29 -1.58 -0.11
CA LEU A 100 -8.29 -0.62 -0.60
C LEU A 100 -8.06 -0.24 -2.07
N GLU A 101 -6.81 -0.15 -2.52
CA GLU A 101 -6.44 0.12 -3.91
C GLU A 101 -6.73 -1.06 -4.84
N GLU A 102 -6.63 -2.29 -4.35
CA GLU A 102 -7.01 -3.49 -5.11
C GLU A 102 -8.53 -3.63 -5.25
N HIS A 103 -9.29 -3.25 -4.22
CA HIS A 103 -10.74 -3.45 -4.14
C HIS A 103 -11.54 -2.15 -4.26
N THR A 104 -11.07 -1.19 -5.06
CA THR A 104 -11.77 0.10 -5.25
C THR A 104 -13.12 -0.09 -5.94
N MET A 105 -14.15 0.59 -5.44
CA MET A 105 -15.45 0.64 -6.07
C MET A 105 -15.50 1.72 -7.17
N ALA A 106 -16.20 1.43 -8.27
CA ALA A 106 -16.34 2.36 -9.38
C ALA A 106 -16.89 3.73 -8.94
N GLY A 107 -16.27 4.81 -9.43
CA GLY A 107 -16.71 6.17 -9.15
C GLY A 107 -16.31 6.73 -7.77
N VAL A 108 -15.55 6.00 -6.96
CA VAL A 108 -14.99 6.50 -5.69
C VAL A 108 -13.51 6.80 -5.86
N GLY A 109 -13.14 8.08 -5.75
CA GLY A 109 -11.75 8.52 -5.71
C GLY A 109 -11.19 8.51 -4.30
N ILE A 110 -9.98 7.97 -4.12
CA ILE A 110 -9.29 7.86 -2.84
C ILE A 110 -8.09 8.81 -2.83
N ARG A 111 -7.88 9.53 -1.74
CA ARG A 111 -6.65 10.26 -1.46
C ARG A 111 -6.15 9.89 -0.07
N VAL A 112 -4.96 9.32 0.00
CA VAL A 112 -4.33 8.92 1.26
C VAL A 112 -3.28 9.95 1.67
N VAL A 113 -3.32 10.37 2.94
CA VAL A 113 -2.28 11.15 3.59
C VAL A 113 -1.66 10.26 4.66
N ARG A 114 -0.35 10.02 4.59
CA ARG A 114 0.41 9.20 5.54
C ARG A 114 1.36 10.06 6.35
N TRP A 115 1.47 9.78 7.65
CA TRP A 115 2.39 10.43 8.56
C TRP A 115 3.42 9.42 9.03
N HIS A 116 4.63 9.52 8.47
CA HIS A 116 5.78 8.74 8.93
C HIS A 116 6.55 9.51 10.00
N ARG A 117 6.84 8.86 11.13
CA ARG A 117 7.66 9.42 12.21
C ARG A 117 9.06 8.89 12.04
N ALA A 118 9.99 9.79 11.78
CA ALA A 118 11.36 9.46 11.51
C ALA A 118 12.26 10.13 12.56
N PRO A 119 13.31 9.45 13.06
CA PRO A 119 14.22 10.06 14.02
C PRO A 119 14.98 11.23 13.37
N VAL A 120 15.49 12.14 14.19
CA VAL A 120 16.43 13.16 13.70
C VAL A 120 17.68 12.49 13.10
N GLY A 121 18.19 13.05 12.00
CA GLY A 121 19.32 12.47 11.27
C GLY A 121 18.99 11.24 10.43
N VAL A 122 17.75 11.08 9.94
CA VAL A 122 17.38 9.97 9.05
C VAL A 122 18.31 9.79 7.85
N GLY A 123 18.86 10.88 7.30
CA GLY A 123 19.78 10.81 6.17
C GLY A 123 21.05 10.01 6.47
N THR A 124 21.68 10.22 7.63
CA THR A 124 22.91 9.50 8.00
C THR A 124 22.61 8.04 8.30
N LYS A 125 21.54 7.75 9.06
CA LYS A 125 21.13 6.38 9.38
C LYS A 125 20.74 5.57 8.14
N GLN A 126 20.06 6.20 7.19
CA GLN A 126 19.67 5.54 5.95
C GLN A 126 20.88 5.31 5.05
N LEU A 127 21.79 6.28 4.95
CA LEU A 127 23.08 6.11 4.26
C LEU A 127 23.88 4.94 4.86
N GLU A 128 24.03 4.88 6.19
CA GLU A 128 24.71 3.79 6.89
C GLU A 128 24.04 2.44 6.60
N HIS A 129 22.71 2.37 6.66
CA HIS A 129 21.95 1.17 6.35
C HIS A 129 22.15 0.73 4.89
N THR A 130 22.08 1.66 3.95
CA THR A 130 22.30 1.39 2.52
C THR A 130 23.73 0.92 2.25
N ILE A 131 24.74 1.58 2.83
CA ILE A 131 26.14 1.15 2.73
C ILE A 131 26.31 -0.26 3.31
N LYS A 132 25.68 -0.56 4.45
CA LYS A 132 25.71 -1.89 5.06
C LYS A 132 25.06 -2.94 4.16
N GLN A 133 23.90 -2.65 3.56
CA GLN A 133 23.26 -3.53 2.58
C GLN A 133 24.11 -3.74 1.33
N MET A 134 24.76 -2.70 0.81
CA MET A 134 25.68 -2.81 -0.34
C MET A 134 26.90 -3.68 -0.01
N ARG A 135 27.44 -3.60 1.22
CA ARG A 135 28.54 -4.47 1.70
C ARG A 135 28.09 -5.93 1.90
N ILE A 136 26.85 -6.18 2.31
CA ILE A 136 26.31 -7.55 2.42
C ILE A 136 26.02 -8.14 1.02
N GLY A 137 25.64 -7.30 0.06
CA GLY A 137 25.46 -7.71 -1.35
C GLY A 137 26.76 -7.94 -2.12
N SER A 138 27.93 -7.70 -1.51
CA SER A 138 29.25 -7.85 -2.15
C SER A 138 29.97 -9.14 -1.79
N GLU A 139 29.28 -10.21 -1.39
CA GLU A 139 29.77 -11.54 -1.77
C GLU A 139 29.50 -11.65 -3.27
N THR A 140 30.52 -11.35 -4.06
CA THR A 140 30.35 -11.22 -5.50
C THR A 140 29.73 -12.50 -6.05
N ARG A 141 28.82 -12.37 -7.02
CA ARG A 141 28.30 -13.51 -7.79
C ARG A 141 29.45 -14.40 -8.31
N SER A 142 30.63 -13.80 -8.55
CA SER A 142 31.88 -14.49 -8.87
C SER A 142 32.36 -15.43 -7.75
N GLU A 143 32.43 -14.97 -6.50
CA GLU A 143 32.83 -15.80 -5.34
C GLU A 143 31.85 -16.96 -5.10
N LYS A 144 30.54 -16.73 -5.23
CA LYS A 144 29.53 -17.80 -5.11
C LYS A 144 29.64 -18.85 -6.22
N VAL A 145 29.93 -18.41 -7.45
CA VAL A 145 30.15 -19.32 -8.59
C VAL A 145 31.45 -20.11 -8.42
N LYS A 146 32.52 -19.48 -7.91
CA LYS A 146 33.79 -20.17 -7.62
C LYS A 146 33.64 -21.22 -6.51
N ALA A 147 33.01 -20.85 -5.39
CA ALA A 147 32.76 -21.77 -4.28
C ALA A 147 31.82 -22.94 -4.66
N LEU A 148 30.85 -22.70 -5.55
CA LEU A 148 30.02 -23.76 -6.13
C LEU A 148 30.84 -24.68 -7.05
N GLY A 149 31.71 -24.11 -7.90
CA GLY A 149 32.62 -24.87 -8.76
C GLY A 149 33.58 -25.76 -7.97
N GLU A 150 34.18 -25.24 -6.90
CA GLU A 150 35.05 -26.02 -6.00
C GLU A 150 34.30 -27.19 -5.34
N LYS A 151 33.03 -26.98 -4.93
CA LYS A 151 32.20 -28.06 -4.38
C LYS A 151 31.86 -29.15 -5.40
N ILE A 152 31.53 -28.76 -6.64
CA ILE A 152 31.28 -29.71 -7.73
C ILE A 152 32.53 -30.53 -8.00
N VAL A 153 33.70 -29.89 -8.12
CA VAL A 153 34.98 -30.60 -8.33
C VAL A 153 35.28 -31.56 -7.16
N GLN A 154 35.05 -31.15 -5.92
CA GLN A 154 35.22 -32.04 -4.77
C GLN A 154 34.27 -33.24 -4.79
N GLN A 155 33.02 -33.06 -5.20
CA GLN A 155 32.06 -34.16 -5.37
C GLN A 155 32.47 -35.11 -6.50
N GLU A 156 32.90 -34.58 -7.64
CA GLU A 156 33.39 -35.38 -8.77
C GLU A 156 34.67 -36.15 -8.41
N MET A 157 35.62 -35.51 -7.71
CA MET A 157 36.84 -36.17 -7.23
C MET A 157 36.55 -37.24 -6.17
N ALA A 158 35.58 -37.01 -5.28
CA ALA A 158 35.14 -38.01 -4.31
C ALA A 158 34.45 -39.19 -5.00
N ALA A 159 33.61 -38.94 -6.01
CA ALA A 159 32.96 -39.97 -6.81
C ALA A 159 33.99 -40.78 -7.62
N ALA A 160 34.98 -40.12 -8.24
CA ALA A 160 36.06 -40.78 -8.98
C ALA A 160 36.96 -41.65 -8.06
N ALA A 161 37.28 -41.18 -6.85
CA ALA A 161 37.99 -41.97 -5.85
C ALA A 161 37.19 -43.21 -5.42
N GLN A 162 35.86 -43.08 -5.33
CA GLN A 162 34.96 -44.18 -5.00
C GLN A 162 34.89 -45.23 -6.13
N VAL A 163 34.96 -44.79 -7.40
CA VAL A 163 35.03 -45.68 -8.57
C VAL A 163 36.39 -46.41 -8.62
N GLN A 164 37.51 -45.74 -8.35
CA GLN A 164 38.84 -46.37 -8.31
C GLN A 164 38.99 -47.42 -7.19
N GLN A 165 38.28 -47.25 -6.07
CA GLN A 165 38.22 -48.24 -5.00
C GLN A 165 37.41 -49.49 -5.37
N LEU A 166 36.53 -49.40 -6.37
CA LEU A 166 35.77 -50.55 -6.91
C LEU A 166 36.52 -51.28 -8.02
N GLU A 167 37.47 -50.62 -8.69
CA GLU A 167 38.24 -51.18 -9.81
C GLU A 167 39.56 -51.85 -9.42
N THR A 168 39.95 -51.83 -8.13
CA THR A 168 41.09 -52.63 -7.65
C THR A 168 40.62 -54.05 -7.34
N PRO A 169 40.93 -55.07 -8.18
CA PRO A 169 40.53 -56.42 -7.87
C PRO A 169 41.36 -56.92 -6.68
N SER A 170 40.67 -57.43 -5.66
CA SER A 170 41.30 -58.17 -4.57
C SER A 170 42.10 -59.33 -5.17
N SER A 171 43.43 -59.27 -5.08
CA SER A 171 44.30 -60.42 -5.28
C SER A 171 44.22 -61.37 -4.10
#